data_AF-A0A918XEP5-F1
#
_entry.id   AF-A0A918XEP5-F1
#
_cell.length_a   1.000
_cell.length_b   1.000
_cell.length_c   1.000
_cell.angle_alpha   90.00
_cell.angle_beta   90.00
_cell.angle_gamma   90.00
#
_symmetry.space_group_name_H-M   'P 1'
#
loop_
_entity.id
_entity.type
_entity.pdbx_description
1 polymer ?
#
loop_
_entity_poly.entity_id
_entity_poly.type
_entity_poly.pdbx_seq_one_letter_code
_entity_poly.pdbx_strand_id
1 'polypeptide(L)'
;MSLDELSAIGEFIGGVGGLVAALGVIASLVFVGVQLRASVRQANAESYATITSLWVEFTNAVPANTENWSIFYQGVRYYDALNDSDRSRFNFYLGMYFGIQDTVMVQQQMGV
;
A
#
# COMPACT_ATOMS: atom_id res chain seq x y z
N MET A 1 19.25 9.27 -60.53
CA MET A 1 18.33 9.56 -59.44
C MET A 1 18.11 11.07 -59.43
N SER A 2 16.90 11.53 -59.73
CA SER A 2 16.56 12.96 -59.73
C SER A 2 16.27 13.45 -58.30
N LEU A 3 16.32 14.77 -58.08
CA LEU A 3 15.98 15.37 -56.79
C LEU A 3 14.52 15.06 -56.38
N ASP A 4 13.62 14.93 -57.34
CA ASP A 4 12.21 14.59 -57.11
C ASP A 4 12.05 13.15 -56.60
N GLU A 5 12.81 12.19 -57.14
CA GLU A 5 12.81 10.79 -56.67
C GLU A 5 13.34 10.68 -55.23
N LEU A 6 14.37 11.45 -54.88
CA LEU A 6 14.92 11.51 -53.52
C LEU A 6 13.94 12.13 -52.53
N SER A 7 13.22 13.18 -52.94
CA SER A 7 12.18 13.82 -52.13
C SER A 7 11.02 12.85 -51.83
N ALA A 8 10.55 12.11 -52.82
CA ALA A 8 9.45 11.15 -52.66
C ALA A 8 9.83 9.99 -51.70
N ILE A 9 11.08 9.50 -51.76
CA ILE A 9 11.58 8.48 -50.84
C ILE A 9 11.68 9.03 -49.41
N GLY A 10 12.14 10.28 -49.25
CA GLY A 10 12.21 10.95 -47.95
C GLY A 10 10.83 11.11 -47.30
N GLU A 11 9.82 11.51 -48.07
CA GLU A 11 8.43 11.64 -47.60
C GLU A 11 7.82 10.28 -47.23
N PHE A 12 8.06 9.25 -48.04
CA PHE A 12 7.63 7.88 -47.73
C PHE A 12 8.27 7.33 -46.45
N ILE A 13 9.60 7.45 -46.30
CA ILE A 13 10.32 7.02 -45.11
C ILE A 13 9.87 7.81 -43.88
N GLY A 14 9.65 9.12 -44.02
CA GLY A 14 9.12 9.96 -42.95
C GLY A 14 7.71 9.54 -42.52
N GLY A 15 6.83 9.24 -43.47
CA GLY A 15 5.47 8.75 -43.20
C GLY A 15 5.46 7.38 -42.49
N VAL A 16 6.28 6.43 -42.96
CA VAL A 16 6.42 5.10 -42.32
C VAL A 16 7.06 5.22 -40.94
N GLY A 17 8.10 6.05 -40.79
CA GLY A 17 8.75 6.31 -39.51
C GLY A 17 7.77 6.92 -38.49
N GLY A 18 6.93 7.86 -38.93
CA GLY A 18 5.88 8.45 -38.11
C GLY A 18 4.83 7.44 -37.67
N LEU A 19 4.41 6.53 -38.55
CA LEU A 19 3.46 5.46 -38.22
C LEU A 19 4.04 4.49 -37.18
N VAL A 20 5.29 4.06 -37.35
CA VAL A 20 5.97 3.17 -36.39
C VAL A 20 6.15 3.86 -35.04
N ALA A 21 6.51 5.15 -35.03
CA ALA A 21 6.60 5.94 -33.81
C ALA A 21 5.25 6.03 -33.09
N ALA A 22 4.16 6.30 -33.83
CA ALA A 22 2.81 6.36 -33.26
C ALA A 22 2.36 5.02 -32.67
N LEU A 23 2.63 3.91 -33.36
CA LEU A 23 2.38 2.55 -32.83
C LEU A 23 3.21 2.28 -31.58
N GLY A 24 4.47 2.71 -31.55
CA GLY A 24 5.34 2.64 -30.38
C GLY A 24 4.74 3.35 -29.17
N VAL A 25 4.25 4.59 -29.36
CA VAL A 25 3.60 5.36 -28.28
C VAL A 25 2.36 4.64 -27.76
N ILE A 26 1.50 4.13 -28.64
CA ILE A 26 0.29 3.39 -28.23
C ILE A 26 0.68 2.14 -27.42
N ALA A 27 1.65 1.37 -27.89
CA ALA A 27 2.14 0.19 -27.18
C ALA A 27 2.70 0.55 -25.79
N SER A 28 3.47 1.64 -25.68
CA SER A 28 3.98 2.14 -24.40
C SER A 28 2.85 2.54 -23.44
N LEU A 29 1.81 3.23 -23.92
CA LEU A 29 0.67 3.61 -23.09
C LEU A 29 -0.11 2.39 -22.57
N VAL A 30 -0.32 1.39 -23.42
CA VAL A 30 -0.95 0.11 -23.00
C VAL A 30 -0.11 -0.57 -21.93
N PHE A 31 1.20 -0.63 -22.12
CA PHE A 31 2.13 -1.23 -21.17
C PHE A 31 2.10 -0.51 -19.80
N VAL A 32 2.12 0.83 -19.79
CA VAL A 32 2.00 1.63 -18.56
C VAL A 32 0.65 1.39 -17.88
N GLY A 33 -0.45 1.35 -18.64
CA GLY A 33 -1.77 1.07 -18.08
C GLY A 33 -1.87 -0.30 -17.40
N VAL A 34 -1.27 -1.33 -17.99
CA VAL A 34 -1.19 -2.67 -17.39
C VAL A 34 -0.35 -2.65 -16.12
N GLN A 35 0.82 -2.01 -16.15
CA GLN A 35 1.68 -1.89 -14.97
C GLN A 35 0.99 -1.17 -13.82
N LEU A 36 0.33 -0.02 -14.07
CA LEU A 36 -0.38 0.72 -13.03
C LEU A 36 -1.47 -0.12 -12.37
N ARG A 37 -2.23 -0.91 -13.13
CA ARG A 37 -3.24 -1.82 -12.56
C ARG A 37 -2.62 -2.89 -11.67
N ALA A 38 -1.48 -3.45 -12.07
CA ALA A 38 -0.75 -4.43 -11.26
C ALA A 38 -0.22 -3.79 -9.98
N SER A 39 0.38 -2.60 -10.06
CA SER A 39 0.90 -1.85 -8.92
C SER A 39 -0.19 -1.48 -7.91
N VAL A 40 -1.36 -1.03 -8.36
CA VAL A 40 -2.51 -0.75 -7.46
C VAL A 40 -2.97 -2.02 -6.77
N ARG A 41 -3.13 -3.12 -7.51
CA ARG A 41 -3.52 -4.41 -6.92
C ARG A 41 -2.52 -4.90 -5.88
N GLN A 42 -1.22 -4.71 -6.13
CA GLN A 42 -0.16 -5.08 -5.22
C GLN A 42 -0.17 -4.20 -3.96
N ALA A 43 -0.29 -2.88 -4.11
CA ALA A 43 -0.38 -1.95 -2.98
C ALA A 43 -1.54 -2.33 -2.04
N ASN A 44 -2.71 -2.67 -2.60
CA ASN A 44 -3.86 -3.12 -1.81
C ASN A 44 -3.55 -4.41 -1.04
N ALA A 45 -2.93 -5.40 -1.69
CA ALA A 45 -2.55 -6.66 -1.04
C ALA A 45 -1.52 -6.44 0.09
N GLU A 46 -0.54 -5.56 -0.13
CA GLU A 46 0.46 -5.19 0.88
C GLU A 46 -0.19 -4.47 2.07
N SER A 47 -1.11 -3.55 1.82
CA SER A 47 -1.91 -2.86 2.85
C SER A 47 -2.63 -3.83 3.78
N TYR A 48 -3.38 -4.79 3.22
CA TYR A 48 -4.04 -5.85 4.01
C TYR A 48 -3.06 -6.74 4.77
N ALA A 49 -1.92 -7.08 4.17
CA ALA A 49 -0.89 -7.86 4.82
C ALA A 49 -0.27 -7.10 6.02
N THR A 50 -0.03 -5.79 5.87
CA THR A 50 0.45 -4.92 6.96
C THR A 50 -0.56 -4.83 8.09
N ILE A 51 -1.85 -4.56 7.81
CA ILE A 51 -2.89 -4.53 8.85
C ILE A 51 -2.91 -5.87 9.60
N THR A 52 -2.87 -6.97 8.85
CA THR A 52 -2.88 -8.32 9.43
C THR A 52 -1.66 -8.57 10.30
N SER A 53 -0.45 -8.14 9.87
CA SER A 53 0.76 -8.34 10.68
C SER A 53 0.70 -7.54 11.98
N LEU A 54 0.20 -6.31 11.94
CA LEU A 54 0.04 -5.49 13.15
C LEU A 54 -0.96 -6.12 14.14
N TRP A 55 -2.06 -6.71 13.64
CA TRP A 55 -3.00 -7.45 14.48
C TRP A 55 -2.38 -8.72 15.09
N VAL A 56 -1.56 -9.45 14.34
CA VAL A 56 -0.83 -10.61 14.85
C VAL A 56 0.15 -10.19 15.93
N GLU A 57 0.88 -9.09 15.73
CA GLU A 57 1.78 -8.51 16.74
C GLU A 57 1.03 -8.13 18.01
N PHE A 58 -0.11 -7.46 17.90
CA PHE A 58 -0.97 -7.14 19.04
C PHE A 58 -1.45 -8.41 19.76
N THR A 59 -1.91 -9.41 19.01
CA THR A 59 -2.42 -10.67 19.56
C THR A 59 -1.33 -11.43 20.32
N ASN A 60 -0.10 -11.44 19.78
CA ASN A 60 1.05 -12.08 20.40
C ASN A 60 1.55 -11.33 21.65
N ALA A 61 1.48 -10.00 21.63
CA ALA A 61 1.94 -9.18 22.74
C ALA A 61 0.95 -9.18 23.92
N VAL A 62 -0.36 -9.16 23.64
CA VAL A 62 -1.40 -8.94 24.66
C VAL A 62 -2.18 -10.22 24.98
N PRO A 63 -3.10 -10.74 24.13
CA PRO A 63 -3.84 -11.98 24.38
C PRO A 63 -2.99 -13.23 24.63
N ALA A 64 -1.88 -13.42 23.91
CA ALA A 64 -1.10 -14.66 24.00
C ALA A 64 -0.25 -14.77 25.28
N ASN A 65 -0.05 -13.66 25.99
CA ASN A 65 0.65 -13.63 27.26
C ASN A 65 -0.37 -13.45 28.40
N THR A 66 -0.49 -14.44 29.29
CA THR A 66 -1.46 -14.43 30.39
C THR A 66 -1.33 -13.22 31.32
N GLU A 67 -0.12 -12.75 31.61
CA GLU A 67 0.13 -11.57 32.44
C GLU A 67 -0.39 -10.32 31.71
N ASN A 68 0.02 -10.11 30.47
CA ASN A 68 -0.36 -8.94 29.67
C ASN A 68 -1.88 -8.91 29.42
N TRP A 69 -2.48 -10.08 29.14
CA TRP A 69 -3.93 -10.22 29.02
C TRP A 69 -4.64 -9.86 30.33
N SER A 70 -4.10 -10.27 31.49
CA SER A 70 -4.71 -9.94 32.78
C SER A 70 -4.69 -8.43 33.05
N ILE A 71 -3.57 -7.76 32.74
CA ILE A 71 -3.42 -6.30 32.83
C ILE A 71 -4.39 -5.62 31.86
N PHE A 72 -4.48 -6.10 30.61
CA PHE A 72 -5.39 -5.56 29.62
C PHE A 72 -6.86 -5.69 30.04
N TYR A 73 -7.26 -6.90 30.47
CA TYR A 73 -8.62 -7.18 30.93
C TYR A 73 -9.00 -6.37 32.17
N GLN A 74 -8.09 -6.25 33.14
CA GLN A 74 -8.29 -5.42 34.32
C GLN A 74 -8.33 -3.94 33.96
N GLY A 75 -7.45 -3.45 33.09
CA GLY A 75 -7.44 -2.05 32.67
C GLY A 75 -8.71 -1.63 31.93
N VAL A 76 -9.31 -2.50 31.11
CA VAL A 76 -10.60 -2.23 30.44
C VAL A 76 -11.76 -2.11 31.43
N ARG A 77 -11.75 -2.88 32.52
CA ARG A 77 -12.90 -2.94 33.47
C ARG A 77 -12.73 -2.11 34.72
N TYR A 78 -11.51 -2.03 35.24
CA TYR A 78 -11.14 -1.51 36.56
C TYR A 78 -9.80 -0.78 36.49
N TYR A 79 -9.68 0.21 35.61
CA TYR A 79 -8.45 0.97 35.39
C TYR A 79 -7.82 1.52 36.68
N ASP A 80 -8.64 2.05 37.58
CA ASP A 80 -8.15 2.64 38.84
C ASP A 80 -7.61 1.62 39.84
N ALA A 81 -7.93 0.34 39.66
CA ALA A 81 -7.41 -0.76 40.47
C ALA A 81 -5.99 -1.19 40.04
N LEU A 82 -5.52 -0.76 38.87
CA LEU A 82 -4.16 -1.01 38.42
C LEU A 82 -3.16 -0.13 39.17
N ASN A 83 -2.02 -0.72 39.54
CA ASN A 83 -0.84 0.03 39.97
C ASN A 83 -0.25 0.86 38.82
N ASP A 84 0.60 1.83 39.12
CA ASP A 84 1.13 2.78 38.13
C ASP A 84 1.89 2.12 36.97
N SER A 85 2.59 1.01 37.26
CA SER A 85 3.34 0.24 36.25
C SER A 85 2.39 -0.45 35.27
N ASP A 86 1.39 -1.17 35.78
CA ASP A 86 0.41 -1.89 34.98
C ASP A 86 -0.50 -0.94 34.21
N ARG A 87 -0.81 0.21 34.81
CA ARG A 87 -1.53 1.30 34.17
C ARG A 87 -0.77 1.85 32.96
N SER A 88 0.55 2.00 33.09
CA SER A 88 1.41 2.42 31.98
C SER A 88 1.44 1.37 30.87
N ARG A 89 1.61 0.08 31.22
CA ARG A 89 1.58 -1.04 30.25
C ARG A 89 0.24 -1.09 29.51
N PHE A 90 -0.88 -0.95 30.21
CA PHE A 90 -2.20 -0.88 29.62
C PHE A 90 -2.32 0.28 28.61
N ASN A 91 -1.85 1.48 28.96
CA ASN A 91 -1.87 2.63 28.06
C ASN A 91 -1.05 2.37 26.79
N PHE A 92 0.09 1.66 26.88
CA PHE A 92 0.86 1.25 25.69
C PHE A 92 0.09 0.24 24.83
N TYR A 93 -0.60 -0.72 25.43
CA TYR A 93 -1.44 -1.66 24.67
C TYR A 93 -2.59 -0.94 23.95
N LEU A 94 -3.22 0.04 24.59
CA LEU A 94 -4.22 0.89 23.95
C LEU A 94 -3.60 1.73 22.82
N GLY A 95 -2.43 2.32 23.04
CA GLY A 95 -1.70 3.07 22.02
C GLY A 95 -1.41 2.21 20.78
N MET A 96 -1.00 0.96 20.98
CA MET A 96 -0.79 0.00 19.90
C MET A 96 -2.10 -0.31 19.16
N TYR A 97 -3.19 -0.57 19.90
CA TYR A 97 -4.51 -0.79 19.31
C TYR A 97 -4.99 0.41 18.46
N PHE A 98 -4.89 1.63 19.00
CA PHE A 98 -5.29 2.84 18.28
C PHE A 98 -4.37 3.14 17.10
N GLY A 99 -3.08 2.84 17.19
CA GLY A 99 -2.15 2.95 16.07
C GLY A 99 -2.51 2.02 14.90
N ILE A 100 -3.03 0.83 15.20
CA ILE A 100 -3.58 -0.08 14.16
C ILE A 100 -4.80 0.55 13.50
N GLN A 101 -5.74 1.12 14.29
CA GLN A 101 -6.92 1.77 13.73
C GLN A 101 -6.57 2.98 12.86
N ASP A 102 -5.61 3.80 13.30
CA ASP A 102 -5.12 4.95 12.53
C ASP A 102 -4.49 4.50 11.21
N THR A 103 -3.67 3.44 11.23
CA THR A 103 -3.10 2.83 10.02
C THR A 103 -4.19 2.38 9.04
N VAL A 104 -5.24 1.70 9.54
CA VAL A 104 -6.39 1.28 8.73
C VAL A 104 -7.11 2.49 8.12
N MET A 105 -7.35 3.55 8.90
CA MET A 105 -8.00 4.76 8.42
C MET A 105 -7.20 5.47 7.33
N VAL A 106 -5.88 5.60 7.53
CA VAL A 106 -4.97 6.23 6.55
C VAL A 106 -4.90 5.41 5.27
N GLN A 107 -4.82 4.08 5.34
CA GLN A 107 -4.82 3.22 4.16
C GLN A 107 -6.14 3.33 3.37
N GLN A 108 -7.28 3.35 4.07
CA GLN A 108 -8.58 3.60 3.44
C GLN A 108 -8.66 4.96 2.74
N GLN A 109 -8.13 6.03 3.36
CA GLN A 109 -8.08 7.36 2.75
C GLN A 109 -7.19 7.42 1.49
N MET A 110 -6.11 6.64 1.47
CA MET A 110 -5.23 6.52 0.31
C MET A 110 -5.80 5.65 -0.82
N GLY A 111 -6.96 5.03 -0.60
CA GLY A 111 -7.62 4.16 -1.58
C GLY A 111 -6.91 2.81 -1.75
N VAL A 112 -6.19 2.37 -0.72
CA VAL A 112 -5.40 1.13 -0.69
C VAL A 112 -6.02 0.10 0.22
#